data_AF-A0A5C8VB17-F1
#
_entry.id   AF-A0A5C8VB17-F1
#
_cell.length_a   1.000
_cell.length_b   1.000
_cell.length_c   1.000
_cell.angle_alpha   90.00
_cell.angle_beta   90.00
_cell.angle_gamma   90.00
#
_symmetry.space_group_name_H-M   'P 1'
#
loop_
_entity.id
_entity.type
_entity.pdbx_description
1 polymer ?
#
loop_
_entity_poly.entity_id
_entity_poly.type
_entity_poly.pdbx_seq_one_letter_code
_entity_poly.pdbx_strand_id
1 'polypeptide(L)'
;RVSGEYVAICEGDDYWTDPDKLQRQLDYMRHRPEYTLCFHPVKVVYEDMPEVEEQYPEHPNPKPSLSDLVAHNFIQTNSVFYRWRYRGGEKLEIGRGIIPADWYIHLMHAEVGRIGFLPQIMGVYRKHAGGMWAAFDTVLARHKRLGKSEIEFYRQLRGHFGGRYAAEYEVTQKRIFRRLAEAYLDEEDPERFAQLIEDNLDIAETALTELGLTTDWPRQDPTALRTWIEDQLTLSVIVTSYNHVGTIRRCLDGVLGQRGLFRMQVVVGDDRSTDGSAEIIEEYRLRHPDRIIVRPRERNLGMLQNMRDCIAACTGRFIAFCEGDDHWISDRKIGLQLRMLRTDPSLDMCFNWVLLHHVANGSFMPHEEQGRYQTGTISFPMLARAPLTANFSACFYRADALRRVPESFYDEQGAADWLMNLYIADKGRIAFLREILSVYTIQTKGQWSGLDETIKNLLIGQYQKRFATIFGEGRGFEKYEVGCTIAELDGELPDSFARANLESPRDRVWAEVQDGQVVFTGWIVAANRDKATLIAEVDSEVQRIPVDIHRPDVIAAVLGDMPTTMEEARCGFRFVLPYALHLEVLLQIEVAHAVVPWLSIILTHRVKKTD
;
A
#
# COMPACT_ATOMS: atom_id res chain seq x y z
N ARG A 1 21.15 -2.14 -43.56
CA ARG A 1 21.47 -0.69 -43.45
C ARG A 1 20.33 0.08 -44.07
N VAL A 2 19.76 1.05 -43.37
CA VAL A 2 18.71 1.92 -43.91
C VAL A 2 19.39 3.13 -44.56
N SER A 3 19.04 3.45 -45.81
CA SER A 3 19.65 4.53 -46.59
C SER A 3 18.67 5.65 -46.98
N GLY A 4 17.38 5.48 -46.69
CA GLY A 4 16.35 6.48 -46.98
C GLY A 4 16.49 7.72 -46.10
N GLU A 5 16.08 8.88 -46.64
CA GLU A 5 15.91 10.10 -45.85
C GLU A 5 14.79 9.95 -44.81
N TYR A 6 13.73 9.27 -45.19
CA TYR A 6 12.60 8.95 -44.33
C TYR A 6 12.47 7.44 -44.16
N VAL A 7 12.00 7.04 -42.99
CA VAL A 7 11.86 5.62 -42.62
C VAL A 7 10.50 5.39 -42.02
N ALA A 8 9.77 4.43 -42.59
CA ALA A 8 8.56 3.87 -42.01
C ALA A 8 8.87 2.45 -41.53
N ILE A 9 8.21 2.01 -40.47
CA ILE A 9 8.31 0.64 -39.98
C ILE A 9 6.92 0.01 -40.07
N CYS A 10 6.86 -1.25 -40.49
CA CYS A 10 5.67 -2.10 -40.38
C CYS A 10 6.16 -3.47 -39.96
N GLU A 11 5.68 -3.95 -38.83
CA GLU A 11 6.04 -5.28 -38.32
C GLU A 11 5.33 -6.35 -39.17
N GLY A 12 5.92 -7.55 -39.25
CA GLY A 12 5.42 -8.61 -40.14
C GLY A 12 4.06 -9.18 -39.73
N ASP A 13 3.68 -8.97 -38.49
CA ASP A 13 2.38 -9.25 -37.90
C ASP A 13 1.42 -8.06 -37.96
N ASP A 14 1.77 -6.93 -38.57
CA ASP A 14 0.90 -5.76 -38.75
C ASP A 14 0.67 -5.42 -40.23
N TYR A 15 -0.26 -4.51 -40.53
CA TYR A 15 -0.47 -4.04 -41.91
C TYR A 15 -1.01 -2.61 -42.01
N TRP A 16 -0.71 -1.95 -43.13
CA TRP A 16 -1.26 -0.63 -43.47
C TRP A 16 -2.56 -0.76 -44.26
N THR A 17 -3.48 0.18 -44.06
CA THR A 17 -4.81 0.17 -44.68
C THR A 17 -5.01 1.31 -45.69
N ASP A 18 -4.21 2.38 -45.60
CA ASP A 18 -4.29 3.52 -46.50
C ASP A 18 -3.14 3.50 -47.54
N PRO A 19 -3.43 3.41 -48.85
CA PRO A 19 -2.40 3.45 -49.90
C PRO A 19 -1.63 4.79 -49.93
N ASP A 20 -2.22 5.88 -49.43
CA ASP A 20 -1.61 7.20 -49.39
C ASP A 20 -0.84 7.47 -48.08
N LYS A 21 -0.79 6.51 -47.13
CA LYS A 21 -0.17 6.69 -45.80
C LYS A 21 1.19 7.39 -45.87
N LEU A 22 2.11 6.84 -46.66
CA LEU A 22 3.48 7.35 -46.75
C LEU A 22 3.52 8.73 -47.41
N GLN A 23 2.69 8.97 -48.43
CA GLN A 23 2.61 10.25 -49.11
C GLN A 23 2.08 11.35 -48.15
N ARG A 24 1.05 11.05 -47.35
CA ARG A 24 0.49 11.97 -46.34
C ARG A 24 1.52 12.31 -45.27
N GLN A 25 2.24 11.32 -44.74
CA GLN A 25 3.28 11.52 -43.73
C GLN A 25 4.47 12.32 -44.28
N LEU A 26 4.89 12.03 -45.52
CA LEU A 26 5.90 12.79 -46.23
C LEU A 26 5.46 14.24 -46.46
N ASP A 27 4.24 14.47 -46.94
CA ASP A 27 3.69 15.81 -47.17
C ASP A 27 3.62 16.63 -45.89
N TYR A 28 3.27 15.99 -44.77
CA TYR A 28 3.26 16.61 -43.45
C TYR A 28 4.64 17.09 -43.03
N MET A 29 5.68 16.27 -43.23
CA MET A 29 7.02 16.53 -42.70
C MET A 29 7.94 17.29 -43.66
N ARG A 30 7.82 17.13 -44.99
CA ARG A 30 8.81 17.64 -45.96
C ARG A 30 9.02 19.16 -45.89
N HIS A 31 7.95 19.92 -45.63
CA HIS A 31 7.98 21.38 -45.49
C HIS A 31 8.07 21.85 -44.04
N ARG A 32 8.25 20.94 -43.08
CA ARG A 32 8.29 21.21 -41.65
C ARG A 32 9.53 20.56 -41.02
N PRO A 33 10.72 21.16 -41.21
CA PRO A 33 11.99 20.57 -40.78
C PRO A 33 12.09 20.41 -39.26
N GLU A 34 11.28 21.13 -38.49
CA GLU A 34 11.20 21.01 -37.04
C GLU A 34 10.59 19.69 -36.56
N TYR A 35 9.90 18.94 -37.43
CA TYR A 35 9.39 17.61 -37.11
C TYR A 35 10.38 16.52 -37.54
N THR A 36 10.75 15.67 -36.58
CA THR A 36 11.70 14.56 -36.75
C THR A 36 11.01 13.21 -36.83
N LEU A 37 9.76 13.13 -36.37
CA LEU A 37 8.88 12.00 -36.62
C LEU A 37 7.42 12.46 -36.69
N CYS A 38 6.57 11.68 -37.36
CA CYS A 38 5.14 11.77 -37.23
C CYS A 38 4.50 10.38 -37.11
N PHE A 39 3.30 10.33 -36.54
CA PHE A 39 2.55 9.09 -36.36
C PHE A 39 1.05 9.36 -36.55
N HIS A 40 0.27 8.28 -36.54
CA HIS A 40 -1.18 8.33 -36.68
C HIS A 40 -1.82 7.25 -35.79
N PRO A 41 -3.11 7.36 -35.43
CA PRO A 41 -3.77 6.31 -34.67
C PRO A 41 -3.90 5.03 -35.51
N VAL A 42 -3.92 3.88 -34.85
CA VAL A 42 -4.11 2.57 -35.49
C VAL A 42 -5.38 1.93 -34.99
N LYS A 43 -5.99 1.10 -35.84
CA LYS A 43 -7.02 0.17 -35.39
C LYS A 43 -6.34 -1.01 -34.69
N VAL A 44 -6.83 -1.43 -33.54
CA VAL A 44 -6.37 -2.64 -32.84
C VAL A 44 -7.36 -3.76 -33.15
N VAL A 45 -6.85 -4.88 -33.66
CA VAL A 45 -7.65 -6.07 -33.99
C VAL A 45 -7.13 -7.24 -33.19
N TYR A 46 -8.04 -7.92 -32.49
CA TYR A 46 -7.74 -9.13 -31.72
C TYR A 46 -8.05 -10.36 -32.58
N GLU A 47 -7.08 -11.25 -32.79
CA GLU A 47 -7.30 -12.45 -33.63
C GLU A 47 -8.38 -13.38 -33.03
N ASP A 48 -8.46 -13.45 -31.71
CA ASP A 48 -9.45 -14.27 -30.99
C ASP A 48 -10.81 -13.57 -30.82
N MET A 49 -10.88 -12.25 -31.06
CA MET A 49 -12.09 -11.42 -30.92
C MET A 49 -12.17 -10.39 -32.07
N PRO A 50 -12.37 -10.83 -33.32
CA PRO A 50 -12.26 -9.96 -34.49
C PRO A 50 -13.33 -8.86 -34.53
N GLU A 51 -14.45 -9.04 -33.83
CA GLU A 51 -15.51 -8.03 -33.64
C GLU A 51 -15.14 -6.87 -32.69
N VAL A 52 -14.08 -6.99 -31.89
CA VAL A 52 -13.63 -5.90 -31.01
C VAL A 52 -12.81 -4.91 -31.83
N GLU A 53 -13.36 -3.70 -32.00
CA GLU A 53 -12.66 -2.59 -32.65
C GLU A 53 -12.19 -1.58 -31.62
N GLU A 54 -10.89 -1.52 -31.39
CA GLU A 54 -10.24 -0.52 -30.56
C GLU A 54 -9.35 0.39 -31.40
N GLN A 55 -9.02 1.57 -30.86
CA GLN A 55 -8.03 2.48 -31.42
C GLN A 55 -6.87 2.63 -30.45
N TYR A 56 -5.65 2.70 -30.98
CA TYR A 56 -4.49 3.11 -30.20
C TYR A 56 -3.73 4.27 -30.87
N PRO A 57 -3.34 5.32 -30.11
CA PRO A 57 -3.78 5.58 -28.74
C PRO A 57 -5.26 5.96 -28.68
N GLU A 58 -5.92 5.69 -27.56
CA GLU A 58 -7.36 5.95 -27.36
C GLU A 58 -7.68 7.46 -27.36
N HIS A 59 -6.82 8.24 -26.71
CA HIS A 59 -6.95 9.69 -26.59
C HIS A 59 -5.65 10.40 -27.02
N PRO A 60 -5.37 10.50 -28.35
CA PRO A 60 -4.14 11.11 -28.83
C PRO A 60 -4.09 12.61 -28.48
N ASN A 61 -2.98 13.05 -27.87
CA ASN A 61 -2.65 14.46 -27.79
C ASN A 61 -2.34 14.98 -29.22
N PRO A 62 -3.06 16.00 -29.74
CA PRO A 62 -2.82 16.53 -31.08
C PRO A 62 -1.50 17.30 -31.22
N LYS A 63 -0.84 17.65 -30.11
CA LYS A 63 0.49 18.29 -30.07
C LYS A 63 1.38 17.59 -29.05
N PRO A 64 1.76 16.33 -29.32
CA PRO A 64 2.54 15.54 -28.38
C PRO A 64 3.96 16.10 -28.25
N SER A 65 4.49 15.98 -27.04
CA SER A 65 5.82 16.43 -26.67
C SER A 65 6.75 15.25 -26.35
N LEU A 66 8.05 15.52 -26.25
CA LEU A 66 9.00 14.56 -25.70
C LEU A 66 8.59 14.11 -24.29
N SER A 67 8.10 15.04 -23.45
CA SER A 67 7.69 14.73 -22.09
C SER A 67 6.52 13.74 -22.05
N ASP A 68 5.56 13.88 -22.96
CA ASP A 68 4.45 12.92 -23.09
C ASP A 68 4.99 11.52 -23.44
N LEU A 69 5.97 11.48 -24.35
CA LEU A 69 6.53 10.22 -24.85
C LEU A 69 7.44 9.55 -23.82
N VAL A 70 8.12 10.33 -22.98
CA VAL A 70 8.88 9.84 -21.82
C VAL A 70 7.95 9.18 -20.80
N ALA A 71 6.79 9.79 -20.55
CA ALA A 71 5.82 9.29 -19.57
C ALA A 71 5.16 7.98 -20.04
N HIS A 72 4.85 7.86 -21.33
CA HIS A 72 4.19 6.69 -21.89
C HIS A 72 4.50 6.54 -23.38
N ASN A 73 4.79 5.32 -23.84
CA ASN A 73 4.80 5.04 -25.27
C ASN A 73 3.36 5.14 -25.77
N PHE A 74 3.04 6.09 -26.65
CA PHE A 74 1.74 6.24 -27.30
C PHE A 74 1.81 6.06 -28.82
N ILE A 75 3.00 5.72 -29.35
CA ILE A 75 3.24 5.56 -30.78
C ILE A 75 3.30 4.08 -31.07
N GLN A 76 2.37 3.57 -31.88
CA GLN A 76 2.47 2.21 -32.38
C GLN A 76 3.54 2.13 -33.46
N THR A 77 4.38 1.09 -33.44
CA THR A 77 5.49 0.91 -34.39
C THR A 77 5.05 0.99 -35.85
N ASN A 78 3.97 0.30 -36.24
CA ASN A 78 3.48 0.33 -37.62
C ASN A 78 2.94 1.71 -38.08
N SER A 79 2.72 2.65 -37.17
CA SER A 79 2.17 3.98 -37.47
C SER A 79 3.24 5.03 -37.78
N VAL A 80 4.46 4.83 -37.30
CA VAL A 80 5.48 5.87 -37.25
C VAL A 80 6.15 6.12 -38.60
N PHE A 81 6.53 7.37 -38.84
CA PHE A 81 7.34 7.81 -39.96
C PHE A 81 8.41 8.79 -39.48
N TYR A 82 9.68 8.41 -39.61
CA TYR A 82 10.82 9.17 -39.15
C TYR A 82 11.46 9.97 -40.28
N ARG A 83 11.92 11.17 -39.96
CA ARG A 83 13.06 11.78 -40.65
C ARG A 83 14.32 11.15 -40.09
N TRP A 84 14.93 10.25 -40.85
CA TRP A 84 16.01 9.42 -40.37
C TRP A 84 17.28 10.24 -40.13
N ARG A 85 17.76 10.26 -38.88
CA ARG A 85 18.93 11.06 -38.49
C ARG A 85 20.27 10.34 -38.68
N TYR A 86 20.28 9.00 -38.67
CA TYR A 86 21.50 8.18 -38.72
C TYR A 86 22.07 7.97 -40.14
N ARG A 87 22.13 9.06 -40.93
CA ARG A 87 22.61 9.06 -42.33
C ARG A 87 24.06 9.52 -42.48
N GLY A 88 24.56 10.31 -41.53
CA GLY A 88 25.86 11.00 -41.59
C GLY A 88 27.03 10.29 -40.90
N GLY A 89 26.94 8.99 -40.63
CA GLY A 89 27.95 8.22 -39.88
C GLY A 89 27.65 8.04 -38.39
N GLU A 90 26.71 8.81 -37.85
CA GLU A 90 26.07 8.53 -36.55
C GLU A 90 25.39 7.16 -36.57
N LYS A 91 25.48 6.42 -35.46
CA LYS A 91 24.83 5.13 -35.30
C LYS A 91 23.71 5.24 -34.28
N LEU A 92 22.62 4.53 -34.54
CA LEU A 92 21.61 4.25 -33.54
C LEU A 92 22.22 3.27 -32.53
N GLU A 93 22.67 3.80 -31.39
CA GLU A 93 23.20 3.01 -30.29
C GLU A 93 22.03 2.57 -29.40
N ILE A 94 21.49 1.40 -29.73
CA ILE A 94 20.60 0.65 -28.86
C ILE A 94 21.45 -0.41 -28.18
N GLY A 95 21.57 -0.35 -26.86
CA GLY A 95 22.25 -1.38 -26.11
C GLY A 95 21.48 -2.70 -26.18
N ARG A 96 22.18 -3.81 -25.92
CA ARG A 96 21.58 -5.14 -26.03
C ARG A 96 20.53 -5.34 -24.94
N GLY A 97 19.52 -6.16 -25.25
CA GLY A 97 18.61 -6.69 -24.25
C GLY A 97 17.54 -5.73 -23.74
N ILE A 98 17.28 -4.60 -24.42
CA ILE A 98 16.19 -3.70 -24.06
C ILE A 98 14.84 -4.15 -24.62
N ILE A 99 13.75 -3.80 -23.92
CA ILE A 99 12.39 -3.84 -24.43
C ILE A 99 11.55 -2.73 -23.77
N PRO A 100 10.69 -1.99 -24.49
CA PRO A 100 10.48 -1.99 -25.95
C PRO A 100 11.60 -1.26 -26.71
N ALA A 101 12.07 -1.81 -27.83
CA ALA A 101 13.12 -1.18 -28.64
C ALA A 101 12.59 -0.04 -29.53
N ASP A 102 11.36 -0.15 -30.01
CA ASP A 102 10.66 0.89 -30.77
C ASP A 102 10.49 2.18 -29.98
N TRP A 103 10.09 2.08 -28.71
CA TRP A 103 9.96 3.23 -27.83
C TRP A 103 11.27 4.00 -27.69
N TYR A 104 12.39 3.28 -27.57
CA TYR A 104 13.73 3.89 -27.55
C TYR A 104 13.96 4.71 -28.83
N ILE A 105 13.64 4.16 -30.01
CA ILE A 105 13.81 4.82 -31.30
C ILE A 105 12.93 6.07 -31.40
N HIS A 106 11.67 6.00 -30.94
CA HIS A 106 10.77 7.15 -30.87
C HIS A 106 11.40 8.28 -30.06
N LEU A 107 11.92 7.96 -28.87
CA LEU A 107 12.56 8.93 -27.96
C LEU A 107 13.79 9.58 -28.59
N MET A 108 14.65 8.81 -29.28
CA MET A 108 15.86 9.35 -29.93
C MET A 108 15.56 10.36 -31.05
N HIS A 109 14.40 10.22 -31.72
CA HIS A 109 13.97 11.18 -32.73
C HIS A 109 13.24 12.38 -32.09
N ALA A 110 12.40 12.14 -31.09
CA ALA A 110 11.69 13.19 -30.34
C ALA A 110 12.63 14.09 -29.52
N GLU A 111 13.82 13.62 -29.16
CA GLU A 111 14.83 14.42 -28.46
C GLU A 111 15.30 15.62 -29.29
N VAL A 112 15.40 15.46 -30.61
CA VAL A 112 15.99 16.46 -31.51
C VAL A 112 14.97 17.16 -32.41
N GLY A 113 13.67 16.93 -32.19
CA GLY A 113 12.62 17.60 -32.94
C GLY A 113 11.21 17.27 -32.47
N ARG A 114 10.23 17.92 -33.09
CA ARG A 114 8.81 17.79 -32.74
C ARG A 114 8.21 16.48 -33.23
N ILE A 115 7.20 16.03 -32.51
CA ILE A 115 6.37 14.88 -32.86
C ILE A 115 5.13 15.37 -33.62
N GLY A 116 4.95 14.88 -34.84
CA GLY A 116 3.79 15.19 -35.67
C GLY A 116 2.67 14.20 -35.44
N PHE A 117 1.43 14.68 -35.34
CA PHE A 117 0.24 13.84 -35.26
C PHE A 117 -0.64 14.03 -36.50
N LEU A 118 -1.03 12.92 -37.13
CA LEU A 118 -2.03 12.87 -38.19
C LEU A 118 -3.25 12.10 -37.67
N PRO A 119 -4.46 12.67 -37.71
CA PRO A 119 -5.63 12.07 -37.08
C PRO A 119 -6.24 10.88 -37.85
N GLN A 120 -5.79 10.60 -39.07
CA GLN A 120 -6.33 9.52 -39.89
C GLN A 120 -5.83 8.15 -39.44
N ILE A 121 -6.73 7.17 -39.29
CA ILE A 121 -6.34 5.77 -39.07
C ILE A 121 -5.85 5.17 -40.39
N MET A 122 -4.57 4.81 -40.46
CA MET A 122 -3.92 4.33 -41.70
C MET A 122 -3.22 2.96 -41.55
N GLY A 123 -3.41 2.28 -40.41
CA GLY A 123 -2.83 0.97 -40.14
C GLY A 123 -3.56 0.20 -39.06
N VAL A 124 -3.28 -1.10 -39.01
CA VAL A 124 -3.87 -2.05 -38.08
C VAL A 124 -2.77 -2.73 -37.27
N TYR A 125 -2.88 -2.60 -35.95
CA TYR A 125 -2.10 -3.35 -34.97
C TYR A 125 -2.84 -4.65 -34.62
N ARG A 126 -2.22 -5.81 -34.87
CA ARG A 126 -2.81 -7.10 -34.52
C ARG A 126 -2.33 -7.57 -33.16
N LYS A 127 -3.28 -8.01 -32.32
CA LYS A 127 -3.01 -8.73 -31.07
C LYS A 127 -3.42 -10.18 -31.22
N HIS A 128 -2.49 -11.08 -30.90
CA HIS A 128 -2.67 -12.52 -30.99
C HIS A 128 -1.93 -13.23 -29.85
N ALA A 129 -2.29 -14.48 -29.57
CA ALA A 129 -1.72 -15.24 -28.44
C ALA A 129 -0.20 -15.43 -28.50
N GLY A 130 0.38 -15.42 -29.70
CA GLY A 130 1.84 -15.46 -29.91
C GLY A 130 2.54 -14.10 -29.78
N GLY A 131 1.78 -13.01 -29.64
CA GLY A 131 2.28 -11.65 -29.62
C GLY A 131 3.07 -11.33 -28.34
N MET A 132 4.11 -10.52 -28.48
CA MET A 132 5.03 -10.22 -27.37
C MET A 132 4.35 -9.53 -26.18
N TRP A 133 3.35 -8.69 -26.43
CA TRP A 133 2.66 -7.92 -25.39
C TRP A 133 1.29 -8.49 -25.00
N ALA A 134 0.63 -9.23 -25.90
CA ALA A 134 -0.71 -9.77 -25.70
C ALA A 134 -0.72 -11.15 -25.01
N ALA A 135 0.44 -11.80 -24.87
CA ALA A 135 0.55 -13.16 -24.31
C ALA A 135 0.54 -13.23 -22.77
N PHE A 136 0.21 -12.16 -22.05
CA PHE A 136 0.30 -12.12 -20.60
C PHE A 136 -1.01 -11.72 -19.92
N ASP A 137 -1.50 -12.62 -19.05
CA ASP A 137 -2.72 -12.38 -18.26
C ASP A 137 -2.52 -11.38 -17.11
N THR A 138 -1.27 -11.18 -16.67
CA THR A 138 -0.94 -10.28 -15.56
C THR A 138 0.34 -9.51 -15.79
N VAL A 139 0.44 -8.32 -15.18
CA VAL A 139 1.67 -7.51 -15.20
C VAL A 139 2.85 -8.25 -14.56
N LEU A 140 2.60 -9.08 -13.54
CA LEU A 140 3.65 -9.89 -12.93
C LEU A 140 4.19 -10.96 -13.90
N ALA A 141 3.30 -11.66 -14.63
CA ALA A 141 3.71 -12.64 -15.64
C ALA A 141 4.57 -11.98 -16.74
N ARG A 142 4.18 -10.78 -17.18
CA ARG A 142 4.98 -9.97 -18.10
C ARG A 142 6.35 -9.66 -17.51
N HIS A 143 6.41 -9.12 -16.29
CA HIS A 143 7.67 -8.76 -15.64
C HIS A 143 8.58 -9.97 -15.42
N LYS A 144 8.04 -11.15 -15.08
CA LYS A 144 8.85 -12.38 -14.94
C LYS A 144 9.55 -12.74 -16.25
N ARG A 145 8.91 -12.50 -17.39
CA ARG A 145 9.49 -12.80 -18.71
C ARG A 145 10.35 -11.67 -19.27
N LEU A 146 9.92 -10.42 -19.13
CA LEU A 146 10.49 -9.25 -19.82
C LEU A 146 11.13 -8.23 -18.87
N GLY A 147 10.94 -8.35 -17.56
CA GLY A 147 11.28 -7.33 -16.58
C GLY A 147 12.78 -7.00 -16.53
N LYS A 148 13.66 -7.98 -16.76
CA LYS A 148 15.11 -7.72 -16.90
C LYS A 148 15.39 -6.77 -18.06
N SER A 149 14.75 -7.01 -19.20
CA SER A 149 14.87 -6.18 -20.40
C SER A 149 14.18 -4.82 -20.25
N GLU A 150 13.05 -4.75 -19.53
CA GLU A 150 12.39 -3.47 -19.20
C GLU A 150 13.27 -2.64 -18.25
N ILE A 151 13.91 -3.24 -17.24
CA ILE A 151 14.85 -2.52 -16.35
C ILE A 151 16.05 -1.99 -17.14
N GLU A 152 16.62 -2.80 -18.04
CA GLU A 152 17.74 -2.38 -18.90
C GLU A 152 17.35 -1.26 -19.87
N PHE A 153 16.13 -1.31 -20.41
CA PHE A 153 15.56 -0.22 -21.23
C PHE A 153 15.61 1.11 -20.48
N TYR A 154 15.06 1.16 -19.28
CA TYR A 154 15.07 2.38 -18.47
C TYR A 154 16.48 2.77 -18.01
N ARG A 155 17.39 1.80 -17.80
CA ARG A 155 18.79 2.06 -17.45
C ARG A 155 19.50 2.83 -18.56
N GLN A 156 19.32 2.39 -19.80
CA GLN A 156 19.92 3.05 -20.96
C GLN A 156 19.31 4.42 -21.19
N LEU A 157 17.99 4.58 -21.03
CA LEU A 157 17.36 5.90 -21.11
C LEU A 157 17.89 6.87 -20.05
N ARG A 158 18.10 6.41 -18.82
CA ARG A 158 18.70 7.21 -17.74
C ARG A 158 20.12 7.66 -18.12
N GLY A 159 20.92 6.78 -18.71
CA GLY A 159 22.25 7.09 -19.21
C GLY A 159 22.24 8.10 -20.37
N HIS A 160 21.34 7.91 -21.34
CA HIS A 160 21.23 8.74 -22.54
C HIS A 160 20.80 10.18 -22.23
N PHE A 161 19.74 10.36 -21.44
CA PHE A 161 19.21 11.69 -21.16
C PHE A 161 20.00 12.49 -20.09
N GLY A 162 21.17 11.98 -19.65
CA GLY A 162 22.16 12.75 -18.88
C GLY A 162 21.63 13.36 -17.58
N GLY A 163 20.67 12.71 -16.93
CA GLY A 163 20.00 13.19 -15.71
C GLY A 163 18.61 13.79 -15.94
N ARG A 164 18.28 14.23 -17.17
CA ARG A 164 16.93 14.67 -17.53
C ARG A 164 16.02 13.42 -17.53
N TYR A 165 14.96 13.44 -16.74
CA TYR A 165 14.06 12.28 -16.54
C TYR A 165 14.64 11.08 -15.77
N ALA A 166 15.84 11.22 -15.17
CA ALA A 166 16.49 10.11 -14.50
C ALA A 166 15.68 9.57 -13.31
N ALA A 167 15.01 10.45 -12.57
CA ALA A 167 14.19 10.09 -11.42
C ALA A 167 12.98 9.25 -11.85
N GLU A 168 12.29 9.66 -12.92
CA GLU A 168 11.10 9.00 -13.46
C GLU A 168 11.40 7.58 -13.95
N TYR A 169 12.55 7.41 -14.63
CA TYR A 169 13.00 6.11 -15.08
C TYR A 169 13.45 5.23 -13.91
N GLU A 170 14.20 5.77 -12.94
CA GLU A 170 14.63 5.01 -11.76
C GLU A 170 13.43 4.53 -10.93
N VAL A 171 12.41 5.38 -10.74
CA VAL A 171 11.15 5.00 -10.09
C VAL A 171 10.52 3.79 -10.79
N THR A 172 10.52 3.77 -12.12
CA THR A 172 9.97 2.65 -12.88
C THR A 172 10.84 1.40 -12.79
N GLN A 173 12.17 1.53 -12.87
CA GLN A 173 13.10 0.41 -12.66
C GLN A 173 12.90 -0.23 -11.29
N LYS A 174 12.90 0.58 -10.22
CA LYS A 174 12.70 0.10 -8.85
C LYS A 174 11.34 -0.57 -8.69
N ARG A 175 10.29 -0.07 -9.34
CA ARG A 175 8.97 -0.71 -9.33
C ARG A 175 8.98 -2.10 -9.98
N ILE A 176 9.68 -2.27 -11.11
CA ILE A 176 9.82 -3.59 -11.76
C ILE A 176 10.66 -4.52 -10.87
N PHE A 177 11.80 -4.03 -10.38
CA PHE A 177 12.69 -4.77 -9.47
C PHE A 177 11.93 -5.28 -8.24
N ARG A 178 11.24 -4.40 -7.52
CA ARG A 178 10.49 -4.76 -6.31
C ARG A 178 9.42 -5.79 -6.58
N ARG A 179 8.70 -5.68 -7.71
CA ARG A 179 7.68 -6.66 -8.10
C ARG A 179 8.27 -8.05 -8.36
N LEU A 180 9.46 -8.12 -8.95
CA LEU A 180 10.17 -9.39 -9.17
C LEU A 180 10.72 -9.95 -7.86
N ALA A 181 11.35 -9.10 -7.04
CA ALA A 181 11.85 -9.47 -5.72
C ALA A 181 10.75 -10.10 -4.85
N GLU A 182 9.61 -9.42 -4.73
CA GLU A 182 8.42 -9.92 -4.03
C GLU A 182 7.96 -11.29 -4.55
N ALA A 183 7.94 -11.48 -5.87
CA ALA A 183 7.55 -12.76 -6.45
C ALA A 183 8.55 -13.88 -6.13
N TYR A 184 9.86 -13.60 -6.10
CA TYR A 184 10.87 -14.60 -5.76
C TYR A 184 10.89 -14.92 -4.25
N LEU A 185 10.54 -13.97 -3.40
CA LEU A 185 10.30 -14.23 -1.97
C LEU A 185 9.09 -15.16 -1.76
N ASP A 186 8.00 -14.93 -2.50
CA ASP A 186 6.79 -15.76 -2.46
C ASP A 186 7.05 -17.17 -3.05
N GLU A 187 7.90 -17.29 -4.07
CA GLU A 187 8.24 -18.54 -4.76
C GLU A 187 9.33 -19.37 -4.08
N GLU A 188 9.91 -18.86 -3.00
CA GLU A 188 11.05 -19.50 -2.32
C GLU A 188 12.28 -19.67 -3.21
N ASP A 189 12.55 -18.67 -4.07
CA ASP A 189 13.61 -18.70 -5.09
C ASP A 189 14.75 -17.70 -4.78
N PRO A 190 15.68 -18.04 -3.85
CA PRO A 190 16.80 -17.17 -3.51
C PRO A 190 17.80 -17.01 -4.66
N GLU A 191 17.86 -17.95 -5.62
CA GLU A 191 18.77 -17.87 -6.76
C GLU A 191 18.37 -16.77 -7.73
N ARG A 192 17.09 -16.73 -8.13
CA ARG A 192 16.59 -15.64 -8.99
C ARG A 192 16.61 -14.30 -8.29
N PHE A 193 16.40 -14.29 -6.97
CA PHE A 193 16.51 -13.07 -6.19
C PHE A 193 17.96 -12.56 -6.12
N ALA A 194 18.94 -13.45 -5.90
CA ALA A 194 20.36 -13.11 -5.96
C ALA A 194 20.73 -12.54 -7.34
N GLN A 195 20.35 -13.23 -8.41
CA GLN A 195 20.63 -12.76 -9.78
C GLN A 195 19.96 -11.41 -10.07
N LEU A 196 18.74 -11.18 -9.58
CA LEU A 196 18.06 -9.90 -9.72
C LEU A 196 18.85 -8.77 -9.04
N ILE A 197 19.38 -9.00 -7.85
CA ILE A 197 20.22 -8.02 -7.14
C ILE A 197 21.52 -7.76 -7.92
N GLU A 198 22.21 -8.82 -8.35
CA GLU A 198 23.49 -8.73 -9.06
C GLU A 198 23.37 -8.01 -10.42
N ASP A 199 22.30 -8.27 -11.17
CA ASP A 199 22.03 -7.63 -12.45
C ASP A 199 21.68 -6.13 -12.30
N ASN A 200 21.37 -5.67 -11.08
CA ASN A 200 20.78 -4.35 -10.84
C ASN A 200 21.38 -3.63 -9.61
N LEU A 201 22.70 -3.77 -9.40
CA LEU A 201 23.42 -3.15 -8.27
C LEU A 201 23.23 -1.62 -8.19
N ASP A 202 22.96 -0.97 -9.33
CA ASP A 202 22.73 0.47 -9.44
C ASP A 202 21.43 0.96 -8.77
N ILE A 203 20.49 0.06 -8.50
CA ILE A 203 19.20 0.37 -7.86
C ILE A 203 18.87 -0.57 -6.69
N ALA A 204 19.61 -1.67 -6.52
CA ALA A 204 19.30 -2.73 -5.58
C ALA A 204 19.25 -2.22 -4.13
N GLU A 205 20.22 -1.42 -3.70
CA GLU A 205 20.29 -0.92 -2.31
C GLU A 205 19.02 -0.16 -1.91
N THR A 206 18.63 0.83 -2.70
CA THR A 206 17.42 1.63 -2.45
C THR A 206 16.16 0.78 -2.61
N ALA A 207 16.10 -0.10 -3.62
CA ALA A 207 14.93 -0.96 -3.82
C ALA A 207 14.74 -1.97 -2.68
N LEU A 208 15.81 -2.53 -2.12
CA LEU A 208 15.77 -3.43 -0.95
C LEU A 208 15.35 -2.68 0.31
N THR A 209 15.84 -1.45 0.49
CA THR A 209 15.41 -0.58 1.59
C THR A 209 13.91 -0.28 1.51
N GLU A 210 13.40 0.03 0.32
CA GLU A 210 11.97 0.22 0.04
C GLU A 210 11.13 -1.07 0.21
N LEU A 211 11.77 -2.24 0.23
CA LEU A 211 11.15 -3.53 0.57
C LEU A 211 11.23 -3.85 2.07
N GLY A 212 11.82 -2.98 2.89
CA GLY A 212 12.01 -3.22 4.32
C GLY A 212 13.12 -4.22 4.66
N LEU A 213 14.06 -4.43 3.73
CA LEU A 213 15.25 -5.26 3.93
C LEU A 213 16.49 -4.38 4.17
N THR A 214 17.45 -4.90 4.92
CA THR A 214 18.77 -4.29 5.08
C THR A 214 19.56 -4.38 3.76
N THR A 215 20.71 -3.71 3.72
CA THR A 215 21.51 -3.57 2.50
C THR A 215 22.89 -4.23 2.59
N ASP A 216 23.14 -4.96 3.67
CA ASP A 216 24.34 -5.77 3.92
C ASP A 216 24.14 -7.24 3.48
N TRP A 217 23.61 -7.44 2.28
CA TRP A 217 23.31 -8.79 1.80
C TRP A 217 24.58 -9.57 1.42
N PRO A 218 24.60 -10.90 1.64
CA PRO A 218 25.69 -11.74 1.18
C PRO A 218 25.63 -11.86 -0.35
N ARG A 219 26.76 -11.55 -1.00
CA ARG A 219 26.86 -11.55 -2.46
C ARG A 219 27.23 -12.95 -2.96
N GLN A 220 26.69 -13.35 -4.11
CA GLN A 220 27.10 -14.56 -4.85
C GLN A 220 26.96 -15.90 -4.09
N ASP A 221 26.21 -15.93 -2.99
CA ASP A 221 25.91 -17.16 -2.24
C ASP A 221 24.40 -17.23 -1.97
N PRO A 222 23.64 -18.00 -2.76
CA PRO A 222 22.20 -18.17 -2.58
C PRO A 222 21.81 -18.75 -1.22
N THR A 223 22.67 -19.58 -0.61
CA THR A 223 22.39 -20.22 0.69
C THR A 223 22.56 -19.20 1.82
N ALA A 224 23.65 -18.42 1.77
CA ALA A 224 23.83 -17.30 2.69
C ALA A 224 22.73 -16.25 2.49
N LEU A 225 22.33 -15.96 1.25
CA LEU A 225 21.25 -15.01 0.96
C LEU A 225 19.91 -15.48 1.53
N ARG A 226 19.57 -16.76 1.35
CA ARG A 226 18.38 -17.34 1.99
C ARG A 226 18.39 -17.14 3.50
N THR A 227 19.51 -17.45 4.14
CA THR A 227 19.68 -17.29 5.60
C THR A 227 19.52 -15.83 6.01
N TRP A 228 20.15 -14.91 5.27
CA TRP A 228 20.06 -13.46 5.48
C TRP A 228 18.62 -12.91 5.34
N ILE A 229 17.85 -13.42 4.38
CA ILE A 229 16.42 -13.07 4.23
C ILE A 229 15.63 -13.59 5.43
N GLU A 230 15.79 -14.87 5.77
CA GLU A 230 15.05 -15.52 6.86
C GLU A 230 15.35 -14.91 8.23
N ASP A 231 16.59 -14.48 8.48
CA ASP A 231 17.00 -13.82 9.72
C ASP A 231 16.37 -12.43 9.88
N GLN A 232 16.13 -11.73 8.76
CA GLN A 232 15.42 -10.45 8.79
C GLN A 232 13.90 -10.62 8.84
N LEU A 233 13.38 -11.68 8.24
CA LEU A 233 11.97 -11.98 8.14
C LEU A 233 11.60 -13.08 9.14
N THR A 234 11.74 -12.78 10.43
CA THR A 234 11.38 -13.69 11.52
C THR A 234 9.99 -13.39 12.06
N LEU A 235 9.18 -14.43 12.27
CA LEU A 235 7.85 -14.29 12.86
C LEU A 235 7.50 -15.45 13.80
N SER A 236 6.61 -15.16 14.74
CA SER A 236 6.01 -16.17 15.63
C SER A 236 4.50 -16.23 15.39
N VAL A 237 3.93 -17.43 15.30
CA VAL A 237 2.48 -17.65 15.25
C VAL A 237 2.04 -18.20 16.59
N ILE A 238 1.12 -17.51 17.26
CA ILE A 238 0.52 -17.97 18.51
C ILE A 238 -0.73 -18.78 18.20
N VAL A 239 -0.80 -19.99 18.75
CA VAL A 239 -1.99 -20.85 18.71
C VAL A 239 -2.48 -21.09 20.14
N THR A 240 -3.59 -20.48 20.51
CA THR A 240 -4.26 -20.72 21.80
C THR A 240 -5.29 -21.82 21.64
N SER A 241 -5.35 -22.75 22.60
CA SER A 241 -6.26 -23.90 22.56
C SER A 241 -6.87 -24.17 23.93
N TYR A 242 -8.16 -24.49 23.97
CA TYR A 242 -8.81 -25.07 25.16
C TYR A 242 -10.03 -25.89 24.72
N ASN A 243 -9.91 -27.21 24.76
CA ASN A 243 -10.91 -28.17 24.30
C ASN A 243 -11.32 -27.98 22.82
N HIS A 244 -10.33 -27.99 21.93
CA HIS A 244 -10.47 -27.82 20.48
C HIS A 244 -10.10 -29.09 19.68
N VAL A 245 -10.35 -30.30 20.21
CA VAL A 245 -9.93 -31.57 19.58
C VAL A 245 -10.44 -31.71 18.14
N GLY A 246 -11.64 -31.19 17.87
CA GLY A 246 -12.29 -31.25 16.56
C GLY A 246 -11.74 -30.27 15.52
N THR A 247 -10.97 -29.26 15.92
CA THR A 247 -10.57 -28.13 15.05
C THR A 247 -9.07 -27.86 15.04
N ILE A 248 -8.36 -28.18 16.11
CA ILE A 248 -6.94 -27.84 16.31
C ILE A 248 -6.03 -28.37 15.20
N ARG A 249 -6.36 -29.54 14.62
CA ARG A 249 -5.63 -30.11 13.49
C ARG A 249 -5.64 -29.18 12.28
N ARG A 250 -6.83 -28.71 11.90
CA ARG A 250 -7.04 -27.79 10.77
C ARG A 250 -6.37 -26.44 11.00
N CYS A 251 -6.41 -25.95 12.24
CA CYS A 251 -5.68 -24.74 12.66
C CYS A 251 -4.17 -24.89 12.38
N LEU A 252 -3.56 -25.95 12.94
CA LEU A 252 -2.11 -26.22 12.79
C LEU A 252 -1.71 -26.49 11.34
N ASP A 253 -2.53 -27.20 10.57
CA ASP A 253 -2.28 -27.44 9.13
C ASP A 253 -2.23 -26.12 8.34
N GLY A 254 -3.18 -25.20 8.58
CA GLY A 254 -3.20 -23.88 7.94
C GLY A 254 -2.01 -23.00 8.32
N VAL A 255 -1.59 -23.05 9.59
CA VAL A 255 -0.40 -22.33 10.08
C VAL A 255 0.90 -22.91 9.48
N LEU A 256 1.07 -24.23 9.48
CA LEU A 256 2.30 -24.87 9.01
C LEU A 256 2.42 -24.88 7.49
N GLY A 257 1.30 -24.77 6.78
CA GLY A 257 1.21 -24.70 5.32
C GLY A 257 1.55 -23.35 4.70
N GLN A 258 1.90 -22.32 5.50
CA GLN A 258 2.31 -21.02 4.97
C GLN A 258 3.61 -21.13 4.15
N ARG A 259 3.64 -20.47 2.99
CA ARG A 259 4.75 -20.45 2.03
C ARG A 259 5.46 -19.11 1.97
N GLY A 260 6.75 -19.13 1.64
CA GLY A 260 7.59 -17.96 1.42
C GLY A 260 8.92 -18.00 2.19
N LEU A 261 9.86 -17.13 1.79
CA LEU A 261 11.17 -16.99 2.46
C LEU A 261 11.07 -16.17 3.74
N PHE A 262 10.80 -16.86 4.86
CA PHE A 262 10.81 -16.31 6.21
C PHE A 262 11.07 -17.41 7.23
N ARG A 263 11.54 -17.04 8.43
CA ARG A 263 11.66 -17.98 9.56
C ARG A 263 10.45 -17.87 10.46
N MET A 264 9.72 -18.98 10.59
CA MET A 264 8.50 -19.05 11.40
C MET A 264 8.63 -20.01 12.58
N GLN A 265 8.36 -19.49 13.77
CA GLN A 265 8.14 -20.25 15.01
C GLN A 265 6.62 -20.31 15.29
N VAL A 266 6.14 -21.42 15.84
CA VAL A 266 4.75 -21.58 16.28
C VAL A 266 4.74 -21.83 17.77
N VAL A 267 4.10 -20.96 18.54
CA VAL A 267 3.97 -21.05 19.99
C VAL A 267 2.55 -21.50 20.33
N VAL A 268 2.40 -22.71 20.85
CA VAL A 268 1.09 -23.28 21.19
C VAL A 268 0.87 -23.20 22.70
N GLY A 269 -0.20 -22.51 23.11
CA GLY A 269 -0.67 -22.44 24.49
C GLY A 269 -1.96 -23.24 24.66
N ASP A 270 -1.85 -24.54 24.92
CA ASP A 270 -3.00 -25.35 25.32
C ASP A 270 -3.33 -25.13 26.79
N ASP A 271 -4.48 -24.55 27.11
CA ASP A 271 -4.86 -24.10 28.44
C ASP A 271 -5.40 -25.22 29.35
N ARG A 272 -4.70 -26.36 29.32
CA ARG A 272 -5.04 -27.62 30.02
C ARG A 272 -6.34 -28.24 29.49
N SER A 273 -6.36 -28.56 28.20
CA SER A 273 -7.47 -29.27 27.57
C SER A 273 -7.69 -30.66 28.17
N THR A 274 -8.91 -31.18 28.05
CA THR A 274 -9.33 -32.49 28.60
C THR A 274 -10.00 -33.39 27.57
N ASP A 275 -10.03 -32.97 26.31
CA ASP A 275 -10.81 -33.56 25.23
C ASP A 275 -9.98 -34.28 24.16
N GLY A 276 -8.65 -34.35 24.32
CA GLY A 276 -7.74 -34.89 23.30
C GLY A 276 -6.93 -33.83 22.54
N SER A 277 -7.14 -32.53 22.78
CA SER A 277 -6.43 -31.45 22.07
C SER A 277 -4.91 -31.50 22.31
N ALA A 278 -4.49 -31.74 23.55
CA ALA A 278 -3.08 -31.74 23.94
C ALA A 278 -2.29 -32.86 23.24
N GLU A 279 -2.90 -34.03 23.05
CA GLU A 279 -2.33 -35.17 22.35
C GLU A 279 -2.10 -34.86 20.87
N ILE A 280 -3.04 -34.17 20.21
CA ILE A 280 -2.88 -33.72 18.82
C ILE A 280 -1.76 -32.68 18.75
N ILE A 281 -1.72 -31.71 19.67
CA ILE A 281 -0.68 -30.68 19.68
C ILE A 281 0.71 -31.31 19.84
N GLU A 282 0.84 -32.31 20.72
CA GLU A 282 2.10 -33.04 20.93
C GLU A 282 2.51 -33.86 19.69
N GLU A 283 1.55 -34.48 18.98
CA GLU A 283 1.81 -35.13 17.68
C GLU A 283 2.45 -34.16 16.68
N TYR A 284 1.91 -32.94 16.55
CA TYR A 284 2.48 -31.91 15.67
C TYR A 284 3.85 -31.44 16.15
N ARG A 285 4.02 -31.24 17.47
CA ARG A 285 5.31 -30.85 18.06
C ARG A 285 6.40 -31.87 17.75
N LEU A 286 6.10 -33.17 17.85
CA LEU A 286 7.03 -34.24 17.51
C LEU A 286 7.36 -34.29 16.01
N ARG A 287 6.41 -33.93 15.12
CA ARG A 287 6.65 -33.81 13.67
C ARG A 287 7.44 -32.56 13.28
N HIS A 288 7.35 -31.49 14.06
CA HIS A 288 7.98 -30.19 13.78
C HIS A 288 8.71 -29.62 15.02
N PRO A 289 9.69 -30.34 15.57
CA PRO A 289 10.31 -29.99 16.85
C PRO A 289 11.07 -28.65 16.81
N ASP A 290 11.58 -28.27 15.64
CA ASP A 290 12.32 -27.00 15.46
C ASP A 290 11.40 -25.80 15.20
N ARG A 291 10.11 -26.04 14.94
CA ARG A 291 9.12 -24.98 14.64
C ARG A 291 8.11 -24.79 15.76
N ILE A 292 7.67 -25.86 16.42
CA ILE A 292 6.57 -25.82 17.38
C ILE A 292 7.09 -25.86 18.82
N ILE A 293 6.73 -24.84 19.59
CA ILE A 293 6.99 -24.72 21.02
C ILE A 293 5.64 -24.81 21.74
N VAL A 294 5.49 -25.80 22.62
CA VAL A 294 4.29 -25.95 23.45
C VAL A 294 4.56 -25.35 24.82
N ARG A 295 3.68 -24.45 25.28
CA ARG A 295 3.75 -23.85 26.61
C ARG A 295 3.11 -24.79 27.63
N PRO A 296 3.84 -25.24 28.66
CA PRO A 296 3.27 -26.12 29.68
C PRO A 296 2.26 -25.37 30.55
N ARG A 297 1.18 -26.05 30.95
CA ARG A 297 0.14 -25.50 31.84
C ARG A 297 -0.14 -26.45 33.00
N GLU A 298 0.13 -26.00 34.22
CA GLU A 298 -0.24 -26.73 35.44
C GLU A 298 -1.73 -26.61 35.76
N ARG A 299 -2.35 -25.50 35.35
CA ARG A 299 -3.78 -25.18 35.53
C ARG A 299 -4.27 -24.37 34.34
N ASN A 300 -5.59 -24.34 34.16
CA ASN A 300 -6.23 -23.40 33.26
C ASN A 300 -5.98 -21.97 33.76
N LEU A 301 -5.34 -21.14 32.93
CA LEU A 301 -4.99 -19.75 33.22
C LEU A 301 -6.06 -18.78 32.72
N GLY A 302 -6.91 -19.21 31.81
CA GLY A 302 -7.81 -18.36 31.06
C GLY A 302 -7.12 -17.75 29.83
N MET A 303 -7.94 -17.31 28.88
CA MET A 303 -7.52 -16.86 27.56
C MET A 303 -6.42 -15.78 27.57
N LEU A 304 -6.59 -14.70 28.34
CA LEU A 304 -5.66 -13.57 28.32
C LEU A 304 -4.29 -13.90 28.94
N GLN A 305 -4.27 -14.62 30.06
CA GLN A 305 -3.01 -15.01 30.71
C GLN A 305 -2.28 -16.10 29.90
N ASN A 306 -3.02 -17.01 29.27
CA ASN A 306 -2.47 -17.96 28.31
C ASN A 306 -1.83 -17.23 27.12
N MET A 307 -2.54 -16.25 26.55
CA MET A 307 -2.05 -15.40 25.47
C MET A 307 -0.79 -14.61 25.86
N ARG A 308 -0.79 -13.98 27.03
CA ARG A 308 0.37 -13.22 27.56
C ARG A 308 1.63 -14.07 27.61
N ASP A 309 1.53 -15.28 28.17
CA ASP A 309 2.66 -16.20 28.25
C ASP A 309 3.13 -16.66 26.86
N CYS A 310 2.21 -16.86 25.91
CA CYS A 310 2.57 -17.13 24.52
C CYS A 310 3.29 -15.94 23.85
N ILE A 311 2.82 -14.71 24.05
CA ILE A 311 3.49 -13.49 23.55
C ILE A 311 4.91 -13.38 24.12
N ALA A 312 5.09 -13.65 25.41
CA ALA A 312 6.40 -13.61 26.06
C ALA A 312 7.38 -14.66 25.49
N ALA A 313 6.88 -15.78 24.97
CA ALA A 313 7.68 -16.83 24.34
C ALA A 313 8.01 -16.56 22.86
N CYS A 314 7.38 -15.57 22.22
CA CYS A 314 7.60 -15.25 20.81
C CYS A 314 8.94 -14.53 20.58
N THR A 315 9.76 -15.09 19.69
CA THR A 315 11.06 -14.52 19.31
C THR A 315 11.06 -13.78 17.97
N GLY A 316 9.98 -13.91 17.18
CA GLY A 316 9.85 -13.24 15.89
C GLY A 316 9.79 -11.72 15.99
N ARG A 317 10.21 -11.02 14.92
CA ARG A 317 9.99 -9.59 14.73
C ARG A 317 8.52 -9.26 14.48
N PHE A 318 7.79 -10.21 13.91
CA PHE A 318 6.36 -10.14 13.69
C PHE A 318 5.62 -11.25 14.43
N ILE A 319 4.36 -11.02 14.78
CA ILE A 319 3.52 -11.98 15.48
C ILE A 319 2.18 -12.11 14.77
N ALA A 320 1.73 -13.34 14.56
CA ALA A 320 0.39 -13.66 14.10
C ALA A 320 -0.34 -14.50 15.17
N PHE A 321 -1.66 -14.58 15.06
CA PHE A 321 -2.46 -15.46 15.89
C PHE A 321 -3.33 -16.38 15.03
N CYS A 322 -3.58 -17.58 15.51
CA CYS A 322 -4.60 -18.47 14.97
C CYS A 322 -5.19 -19.28 16.14
N GLU A 323 -6.41 -18.93 16.56
CA GLU A 323 -7.10 -19.61 17.65
C GLU A 323 -7.43 -21.06 17.23
N GLY A 324 -7.38 -22.02 18.17
CA GLY A 324 -7.48 -23.45 17.85
C GLY A 324 -8.83 -23.90 17.27
N ASP A 325 -9.86 -23.07 17.35
CA ASP A 325 -11.17 -23.23 16.71
C ASP A 325 -11.30 -22.52 15.35
N ASP A 326 -10.30 -21.74 14.96
CA ASP A 326 -10.20 -21.05 13.67
C ASP A 326 -9.16 -21.70 12.76
N HIS A 327 -9.04 -21.20 11.53
CA HIS A 327 -8.01 -21.67 10.60
C HIS A 327 -7.74 -20.69 9.47
N TRP A 328 -6.52 -20.78 8.93
CA TRP A 328 -6.13 -20.09 7.71
C TRP A 328 -6.41 -20.95 6.49
N ILE A 329 -6.89 -20.33 5.42
CA ILE A 329 -7.30 -21.02 4.18
C ILE A 329 -6.43 -20.64 2.98
N SER A 330 -5.52 -19.68 3.15
CA SER A 330 -4.52 -19.28 2.17
C SER A 330 -3.13 -19.58 2.69
N ASP A 331 -2.30 -20.21 1.87
CA ASP A 331 -0.88 -20.46 2.12
C ASP A 331 -0.02 -19.19 1.95
N ARG A 332 -0.60 -18.10 1.44
CA ARG A 332 0.06 -16.79 1.21
C ARG A 332 -0.26 -15.74 2.26
N LYS A 333 -1.04 -16.08 3.30
CA LYS A 333 -1.50 -15.09 4.30
C LYS A 333 -0.33 -14.34 4.94
N ILE A 334 0.65 -15.09 5.43
CA ILE A 334 1.84 -14.52 6.05
C ILE A 334 2.63 -13.67 5.05
N GLY A 335 2.87 -14.17 3.82
CA GLY A 335 3.60 -13.41 2.80
C GLY A 335 2.98 -12.05 2.49
N LEU A 336 1.65 -12.00 2.31
CA LEU A 336 0.92 -10.76 2.02
C LEU A 336 0.96 -9.76 3.19
N GLN A 337 0.74 -10.24 4.41
CA GLN A 337 0.73 -9.37 5.60
C GLN A 337 2.14 -8.91 6.01
N LEU A 338 3.12 -9.80 5.89
CA LEU A 338 4.53 -9.49 6.10
C LEU A 338 5.00 -8.41 5.11
N ARG A 339 4.60 -8.51 3.84
CA ARG A 339 4.86 -7.49 2.83
C ARG A 339 4.34 -6.12 3.27
N MET A 340 3.07 -6.03 3.69
CA MET A 340 2.48 -4.76 4.13
C MET A 340 3.29 -4.12 5.25
N LEU A 341 3.56 -4.87 6.33
CA LEU A 341 4.30 -4.33 7.47
C LEU A 341 5.77 -4.05 7.13
N ARG A 342 6.48 -4.87 6.35
CA ARG A 342 7.88 -4.57 6.04
C ARG A 342 8.04 -3.31 5.17
N THR A 343 7.11 -3.08 4.24
CA THR A 343 7.18 -1.92 3.32
C THR A 343 6.72 -0.61 3.94
N ASP A 344 5.92 -0.65 5.01
CA ASP A 344 5.52 0.54 5.77
C ASP A 344 5.93 0.39 7.25
N PRO A 345 7.11 0.92 7.63
CA PRO A 345 7.58 0.96 9.01
C PRO A 345 6.61 1.59 10.01
N SER A 346 5.68 2.44 9.55
CA SER A 346 4.71 3.11 10.42
C SER A 346 3.48 2.26 10.76
N LEU A 347 3.28 1.13 10.08
CA LEU A 347 2.24 0.16 10.42
C LEU A 347 2.70 -0.72 11.58
N ASP A 348 1.88 -0.78 12.63
CA ASP A 348 2.06 -1.68 13.76
C ASP A 348 1.29 -2.99 13.61
N MET A 349 0.24 -2.97 12.78
CA MET A 349 -0.64 -4.12 12.57
C MET A 349 -1.30 -4.05 11.19
N CYS A 350 -1.61 -5.22 10.64
CA CYS A 350 -2.61 -5.35 9.58
C CYS A 350 -3.54 -6.52 9.84
N PHE A 351 -4.69 -6.55 9.16
CA PHE A 351 -5.65 -7.65 9.23
C PHE A 351 -6.31 -7.89 7.88
N ASN A 352 -6.69 -9.13 7.60
CA ASN A 352 -7.33 -9.52 6.35
C ASN A 352 -8.86 -9.63 6.45
N TRP A 353 -9.53 -9.76 5.31
CA TRP A 353 -10.96 -10.09 5.24
C TRP A 353 -11.17 -11.53 5.70
N VAL A 354 -12.14 -11.78 6.57
CA VAL A 354 -12.47 -13.13 7.08
C VAL A 354 -13.72 -13.72 6.45
N LEU A 355 -13.75 -15.05 6.33
CA LEU A 355 -14.98 -15.81 6.18
C LEU A 355 -15.52 -16.20 7.56
N LEU A 356 -16.79 -15.96 7.79
CA LEU A 356 -17.53 -16.39 8.96
C LEU A 356 -18.10 -17.77 8.71
N HIS A 357 -17.73 -18.76 9.52
CA HIS A 357 -18.26 -20.11 9.49
C HIS A 357 -19.26 -20.33 10.63
N HIS A 358 -20.55 -20.37 10.31
CA HIS A 358 -21.60 -20.59 11.29
C HIS A 358 -21.82 -22.08 11.52
N VAL A 359 -21.29 -22.62 12.63
CA VAL A 359 -21.34 -24.07 12.92
C VAL A 359 -22.79 -24.59 13.01
N ALA A 360 -23.71 -23.74 13.48
CA ALA A 360 -25.13 -24.10 13.67
C ALA A 360 -25.83 -24.60 12.40
N ASN A 361 -25.45 -24.07 11.23
CA ASN A 361 -26.08 -24.37 9.94
C ASN A 361 -25.05 -24.75 8.85
N GLY A 362 -23.75 -24.73 9.17
CA GLY A 362 -22.64 -25.04 8.26
C GLY A 362 -22.36 -23.97 7.20
N SER A 363 -22.94 -22.76 7.30
CA SER A 363 -22.79 -21.73 6.27
C SER A 363 -21.47 -20.96 6.39
N PHE A 364 -20.92 -20.58 5.24
CA PHE A 364 -19.77 -19.68 5.12
C PHE A 364 -20.22 -18.36 4.50
N MET A 365 -19.89 -17.24 5.13
CA MET A 365 -20.24 -15.91 4.64
C MET A 365 -19.07 -14.94 4.82
N PRO A 366 -18.70 -14.12 3.83
CA PRO A 366 -17.74 -13.05 4.04
C PRO A 366 -18.22 -12.09 5.12
N HIS A 367 -17.33 -11.59 5.96
CA HIS A 367 -17.68 -10.57 6.93
C HIS A 367 -18.17 -9.31 6.20
N GLU A 368 -19.44 -8.95 6.36
CA GLU A 368 -20.09 -7.93 5.52
C GLU A 368 -19.42 -6.55 5.66
N GLU A 369 -19.17 -6.10 6.89
CA GLU A 369 -18.59 -4.78 7.14
C GLU A 369 -17.19 -4.62 6.53
N GLN A 370 -16.32 -5.64 6.66
CA GLN A 370 -15.00 -5.66 6.02
C GLN A 370 -15.10 -5.53 4.49
N GLY A 371 -16.14 -6.11 3.88
CA GLY A 371 -16.38 -6.04 2.43
C GLY A 371 -16.65 -4.63 1.88
N ARG A 372 -16.91 -3.65 2.76
CA ARG A 372 -17.13 -2.25 2.41
C ARG A 372 -15.83 -1.46 2.25
N TYR A 373 -14.70 -1.99 2.69
CA TYR A 373 -13.41 -1.29 2.69
C TYR A 373 -12.47 -1.78 1.58
N GLN A 374 -11.60 -0.89 1.09
CA GLN A 374 -10.49 -1.25 0.21
C GLN A 374 -9.25 -1.60 1.03
N THR A 375 -8.29 -2.30 0.42
CA THR A 375 -6.98 -2.50 1.04
C THR A 375 -6.34 -1.13 1.31
N GLY A 376 -6.01 -0.84 2.57
CA GLY A 376 -5.56 0.49 2.95
C GLY A 376 -5.50 0.70 4.46
N THR A 377 -5.19 1.93 4.88
CA THR A 377 -5.11 2.30 6.30
C THR A 377 -6.52 2.31 6.92
N ILE A 378 -6.64 1.81 8.15
CA ILE A 378 -7.87 1.93 8.96
C ILE A 378 -7.55 2.84 10.14
N SER A 379 -8.41 3.83 10.39
CA SER A 379 -8.22 4.75 11.51
C SER A 379 -8.79 4.18 12.82
N PHE A 380 -8.28 4.69 13.95
CA PHE A 380 -8.80 4.34 15.26
C PHE A 380 -10.32 4.57 15.36
N PRO A 381 -10.88 5.73 14.94
CA PRO A 381 -12.33 5.96 15.00
C PRO A 381 -13.17 4.95 14.21
N MET A 382 -12.64 4.41 13.11
CA MET A 382 -13.33 3.36 12.35
C MET A 382 -13.41 2.07 13.17
N LEU A 383 -12.29 1.65 13.76
CA LEU A 383 -12.23 0.47 14.61
C LEU A 383 -13.01 0.64 15.93
N ALA A 384 -13.11 1.87 16.45
CA ALA A 384 -13.85 2.19 17.68
C ALA A 384 -15.37 2.06 17.53
N ARG A 385 -15.90 2.11 16.31
CA ARG A 385 -17.35 2.01 16.02
C ARG A 385 -17.83 0.56 15.97
N ALA A 386 -16.97 -0.37 15.54
CA ALA A 386 -17.32 -1.77 15.40
C ALA A 386 -16.05 -2.65 15.45
N PRO A 387 -16.13 -3.91 15.89
CA PRO A 387 -15.01 -4.86 15.90
C PRO A 387 -14.65 -5.32 14.48
N LEU A 388 -14.17 -4.39 13.65
CA LEU A 388 -13.88 -4.58 12.23
C LEU A 388 -12.79 -5.63 11.97
N THR A 389 -11.93 -5.89 12.95
CA THR A 389 -10.88 -6.91 12.87
C THR A 389 -11.43 -8.34 12.95
N ALA A 390 -12.69 -8.50 13.35
CA ALA A 390 -13.42 -9.76 13.57
C ALA A 390 -12.85 -10.63 14.69
N ASN A 391 -11.64 -11.16 14.52
CA ASN A 391 -10.94 -11.97 15.52
C ASN A 391 -9.41 -11.97 15.29
N PHE A 392 -8.67 -12.61 16.20
CA PHE A 392 -7.22 -12.66 16.13
C PHE A 392 -6.67 -13.41 14.91
N SER A 393 -7.39 -14.39 14.38
CA SER A 393 -6.95 -15.18 13.22
C SER A 393 -6.66 -14.34 11.98
N ALA A 394 -7.29 -13.17 11.86
CA ALA A 394 -7.10 -12.24 10.76
C ALA A 394 -5.84 -11.38 10.92
N CYS A 395 -5.32 -11.23 12.13
CA CYS A 395 -4.42 -10.16 12.50
C CYS A 395 -2.94 -10.55 12.40
N PHE A 396 -2.10 -9.57 12.06
CA PHE A 396 -0.64 -9.68 11.98
C PHE A 396 0.00 -8.41 12.49
N TYR A 397 0.94 -8.55 13.42
CA TYR A 397 1.46 -7.47 14.25
C TYR A 397 2.97 -7.37 14.13
N ARG A 398 3.51 -6.17 14.36
CA ARG A 398 4.89 -6.08 14.86
C ARG A 398 4.95 -6.55 16.31
N ALA A 399 6.04 -7.23 16.66
CA ALA A 399 6.18 -7.80 18.00
C ALA A 399 6.31 -6.71 19.09
N ASP A 400 6.98 -5.60 18.79
CA ASP A 400 7.09 -4.44 19.69
C ASP A 400 5.72 -3.77 19.93
N ALA A 401 4.84 -3.73 18.93
CA ALA A 401 3.49 -3.23 19.10
C ALA A 401 2.70 -4.01 20.17
N LEU A 402 2.75 -5.34 20.14
CA LEU A 402 2.11 -6.19 21.16
C LEU A 402 2.79 -6.08 22.53
N ARG A 403 4.12 -5.94 22.58
CA ARG A 403 4.87 -5.80 23.85
C ARG A 403 4.60 -4.48 24.57
N ARG A 404 4.03 -3.47 23.89
CA ARG A 404 3.60 -2.21 24.52
C ARG A 404 2.28 -2.34 25.28
N VAL A 405 1.49 -3.40 25.06
CA VAL A 405 0.22 -3.61 25.74
C VAL A 405 0.48 -3.73 27.26
N PRO A 406 -0.12 -2.86 28.10
CA PRO A 406 0.13 -2.83 29.53
C PRO A 406 -0.35 -4.10 30.24
N GLU A 407 0.31 -4.44 31.34
CA GLU A 407 0.01 -5.65 32.11
C GLU A 407 -1.42 -5.72 32.64
N SER A 408 -2.00 -4.56 32.99
CA SER A 408 -3.40 -4.43 33.44
C SER A 408 -4.41 -4.98 32.43
N PHE A 409 -4.08 -4.99 31.14
CA PHE A 409 -4.95 -5.56 30.11
C PHE A 409 -5.16 -7.07 30.30
N TYR A 410 -4.14 -7.81 30.73
CA TYR A 410 -4.22 -9.26 30.83
C TYR A 410 -5.00 -9.76 32.07
N ASP A 411 -5.37 -8.85 32.97
CA ASP A 411 -6.20 -9.13 34.15
C ASP A 411 -7.70 -8.95 33.87
N GLU A 412 -8.06 -8.48 32.67
CA GLU A 412 -9.45 -8.18 32.28
C GLU A 412 -10.27 -9.42 31.89
N GLN A 413 -11.59 -9.33 32.01
CA GLN A 413 -12.51 -10.39 31.59
C GLN A 413 -13.37 -9.97 30.40
N GLY A 414 -13.27 -10.66 29.26
CA GLY A 414 -14.37 -10.72 28.29
C GLY A 414 -14.31 -9.81 27.06
N ALA A 415 -13.23 -9.08 26.77
CA ALA A 415 -12.94 -8.62 25.40
C ALA A 415 -11.43 -8.50 25.19
N ALA A 416 -10.87 -9.41 24.39
CA ALA A 416 -9.44 -9.50 24.18
C ALA A 416 -9.00 -8.78 22.90
N ASP A 417 -9.42 -9.32 21.77
CA ASP A 417 -9.00 -8.91 20.44
C ASP A 417 -9.36 -7.47 20.12
N TRP A 418 -10.61 -7.07 20.33
CA TRP A 418 -11.03 -5.73 19.96
C TRP A 418 -10.33 -4.66 20.79
N LEU A 419 -10.24 -4.83 22.12
CA LEU A 419 -9.57 -3.88 23.01
C LEU A 419 -8.06 -3.81 22.74
N MET A 420 -7.39 -4.94 22.49
CA MET A 420 -5.97 -4.94 22.13
C MET A 420 -5.73 -4.26 20.78
N ASN A 421 -6.57 -4.55 19.77
CA ASN A 421 -6.45 -3.95 18.45
C ASN A 421 -6.73 -2.44 18.48
N LEU A 422 -7.66 -1.98 19.32
CA LEU A 422 -7.89 -0.57 19.58
C LEU A 422 -6.67 0.09 20.22
N TYR A 423 -6.05 -0.55 21.22
CA TYR A 423 -4.83 -0.02 21.84
C TYR A 423 -3.68 0.09 20.81
N ILE A 424 -3.55 -0.89 19.94
CA ILE A 424 -2.51 -0.86 18.90
C ILE A 424 -2.81 0.24 17.87
N ALA A 425 -4.07 0.42 17.47
CA ALA A 425 -4.50 1.51 16.59
C ALA A 425 -4.37 2.90 17.25
N ASP A 426 -4.48 2.99 18.57
CA ASP A 426 -4.22 4.21 19.33
C ASP A 426 -2.72 4.58 19.29
N LYS A 427 -1.83 3.58 19.29
CA LYS A 427 -0.37 3.76 19.36
C LYS A 427 0.36 3.78 18.02
N GLY A 428 -0.27 3.30 16.96
CA GLY A 428 0.29 3.36 15.62
C GLY A 428 -0.71 3.00 14.53
N ARG A 429 -0.24 3.00 13.28
CA ARG A 429 -1.13 2.83 12.13
C ARG A 429 -1.47 1.36 11.94
N ILE A 430 -2.70 1.11 11.52
CA ILE A 430 -3.16 -0.22 11.16
C ILE A 430 -3.69 -0.22 9.73
N ALA A 431 -3.66 -1.39 9.08
CA ALA A 431 -4.15 -1.53 7.71
C ALA A 431 -5.05 -2.76 7.52
N PHE A 432 -6.04 -2.60 6.65
CA PHE A 432 -6.88 -3.68 6.17
C PHE A 432 -6.33 -4.21 4.85
N LEU A 433 -6.35 -5.53 4.69
CA LEU A 433 -6.06 -6.25 3.46
C LEU A 433 -7.35 -6.88 2.94
N ARG A 434 -7.87 -6.40 1.81
CA ARG A 434 -9.12 -6.88 1.20
C ARG A 434 -8.92 -8.20 0.45
N GLU A 435 -8.45 -9.21 1.18
CA GLU A 435 -8.26 -10.59 0.73
C GLU A 435 -8.84 -11.53 1.76
N ILE A 436 -9.57 -12.54 1.31
CA ILE A 436 -10.11 -13.58 2.18
C ILE A 436 -9.02 -14.63 2.43
N LEU A 437 -8.44 -14.63 3.64
CA LEU A 437 -7.26 -15.46 3.97
C LEU A 437 -7.45 -16.35 5.20
N SER A 438 -8.46 -16.08 6.03
CA SER A 438 -8.76 -16.83 7.25
C SER A 438 -10.26 -17.03 7.44
N VAL A 439 -10.60 -18.03 8.26
CA VAL A 439 -11.97 -18.36 8.66
C VAL A 439 -12.10 -18.16 10.16
N TYR A 440 -13.11 -17.38 10.54
CA TYR A 440 -13.57 -17.22 11.92
C TYR A 440 -14.80 -18.12 12.17
N THR A 441 -14.67 -19.05 13.10
CA THR A 441 -15.68 -20.04 13.45
C THR A 441 -16.65 -19.48 14.50
N ILE A 442 -17.92 -19.37 14.12
CA ILE A 442 -19.01 -18.93 14.99
C ILE A 442 -19.71 -20.14 15.61
N GLN A 443 -19.45 -20.36 16.90
CA GLN A 443 -20.07 -21.40 17.72
C GLN A 443 -21.48 -21.01 18.21
N THR A 444 -22.36 -21.98 18.41
CA THR A 444 -23.74 -21.79 18.92
C THR A 444 -23.82 -21.16 20.32
N LYS A 445 -22.74 -21.27 21.11
CA LYS A 445 -22.58 -20.65 22.44
C LYS A 445 -21.26 -19.86 22.51
N GLY A 446 -20.91 -19.15 21.44
CA GLY A 446 -19.73 -18.29 21.44
C GLY A 446 -19.82 -17.16 22.46
N GLN A 447 -18.68 -16.72 23.01
CA GLN A 447 -18.62 -15.64 24.01
C GLN A 447 -19.21 -14.32 23.50
N TRP A 448 -19.07 -14.05 22.19
CA TRP A 448 -19.59 -12.85 21.52
C TRP A 448 -20.68 -13.17 20.50
N SER A 449 -20.42 -14.16 19.63
CA SER A 449 -21.26 -14.49 18.49
C SER A 449 -22.59 -15.16 18.86
N GLY A 450 -22.71 -15.70 20.08
CA GLY A 450 -23.96 -16.26 20.61
C GLY A 450 -24.90 -15.23 21.24
N LEU A 451 -24.53 -13.94 21.27
CA LEU A 451 -25.31 -12.86 21.91
C LEU A 451 -26.26 -12.17 20.91
N ASP A 452 -27.38 -11.65 21.40
CA ASP A 452 -28.28 -10.81 20.60
C ASP A 452 -27.66 -9.42 20.34
N GLU A 453 -28.12 -8.73 19.30
CA GLU A 453 -27.59 -7.41 18.92
C GLU A 453 -27.77 -6.34 20.02
N THR A 454 -28.82 -6.44 20.84
CA THR A 454 -29.04 -5.53 21.97
C THR A 454 -27.96 -5.71 23.04
N ILE A 455 -27.66 -6.96 23.40
CA ILE A 455 -26.58 -7.29 24.33
C ILE A 455 -25.22 -6.90 23.75
N LYS A 456 -24.96 -7.14 22.46
CA LYS A 456 -23.70 -6.72 21.81
C LYS A 456 -23.50 -5.21 21.90
N ASN A 457 -24.52 -4.42 21.59
CA ASN A 457 -24.46 -2.96 21.70
C ASN A 457 -24.23 -2.50 23.15
N LEU A 458 -24.85 -3.16 24.12
CA LEU A 458 -24.62 -2.88 25.54
C LEU A 458 -23.19 -3.20 25.96
N LEU A 459 -22.65 -4.34 25.53
CA LEU A 459 -21.28 -4.77 25.80
C LEU A 459 -20.25 -3.87 25.12
N ILE A 460 -20.50 -3.42 23.89
CA ILE A 460 -19.68 -2.39 23.22
C ILE A 460 -19.54 -1.17 24.13
N GLY A 461 -20.66 -0.63 24.64
CA GLY A 461 -20.62 0.51 25.56
C GLY A 461 -19.88 0.23 26.88
N GLN A 462 -19.88 -1.03 27.37
CA GLN A 462 -19.11 -1.42 28.55
C GLN A 462 -17.60 -1.53 28.25
N TYR A 463 -17.23 -2.10 27.10
CA TYR A 463 -15.85 -2.22 26.65
C TYR A 463 -15.21 -0.86 26.42
N GLN A 464 -15.95 0.11 25.88
CA GLN A 464 -15.47 1.48 25.73
C GLN A 464 -15.10 2.11 27.08
N LYS A 465 -15.92 1.90 28.13
CA LYS A 465 -15.62 2.36 29.49
C LYS A 465 -14.42 1.64 30.10
N ARG A 466 -14.30 0.33 29.85
CA ARG A 466 -13.15 -0.46 30.30
C ARG A 466 -11.87 -0.03 29.60
N PHE A 467 -11.91 0.27 28.32
CA PHE A 467 -10.75 0.76 27.57
C PHE A 467 -10.12 1.98 28.26
N ALA A 468 -10.93 2.97 28.62
CA ALA A 468 -10.47 4.14 29.38
C ALA A 468 -9.92 3.78 30.78
N THR A 469 -10.50 2.75 31.43
CA THR A 469 -10.02 2.27 32.73
C THR A 469 -8.65 1.58 32.63
N ILE A 470 -8.45 0.77 31.60
CA ILE A 470 -7.25 -0.06 31.40
C ILE A 470 -6.09 0.80 30.87
N PHE A 471 -6.38 1.64 29.88
CA PHE A 471 -5.36 2.35 29.12
C PHE A 471 -5.28 3.84 29.51
N GLY A 472 -6.28 4.39 30.19
CA GLY A 472 -6.39 5.81 30.53
C GLY A 472 -7.37 6.57 29.62
N GLU A 473 -7.81 7.73 30.09
CA GLU A 473 -8.69 8.65 29.34
C GLU A 473 -7.95 9.35 28.19
N GLY A 474 -8.72 9.94 27.28
CA GLY A 474 -8.22 10.70 26.14
C GLY A 474 -7.73 9.80 25.02
N ARG A 475 -8.40 8.67 24.77
CA ARG A 475 -8.00 7.71 23.73
C ARG A 475 -9.07 7.42 22.69
N GLY A 476 -10.08 8.27 22.56
CA GLY A 476 -10.98 8.30 21.41
C GLY A 476 -12.39 7.76 21.64
N PHE A 477 -12.74 7.38 22.87
CA PHE A 477 -14.13 7.07 23.25
C PHE A 477 -14.85 8.23 23.94
N GLU A 478 -14.09 9.23 24.37
CA GLU A 478 -14.60 10.37 25.09
C GLU A 478 -15.23 11.40 24.13
N LYS A 479 -16.34 11.99 24.55
CA LYS A 479 -17.01 13.01 23.76
C LYS A 479 -16.32 14.35 23.99
N TYR A 480 -15.76 14.92 22.92
CA TYR A 480 -15.33 16.32 22.86
C TYR A 480 -16.21 17.07 21.87
N GLU A 481 -16.34 18.38 22.10
CA GLU A 481 -16.98 19.29 21.17
C GLU A 481 -15.88 20.18 20.57
N VAL A 482 -15.74 20.13 19.25
CA VAL A 482 -14.86 21.03 18.50
C VAL A 482 -15.72 22.18 18.01
N GLY A 483 -15.57 23.34 18.64
CA GLY A 483 -16.07 24.59 18.10
C GLY A 483 -15.02 25.15 17.15
N CYS A 484 -15.41 25.48 15.92
CA CYS A 484 -14.53 26.13 14.97
C CYS A 484 -15.12 27.49 14.60
N THR A 485 -14.40 28.56 14.93
CA THR A 485 -14.79 29.92 14.59
C THR A 485 -13.74 30.50 13.64
N ILE A 486 -14.18 30.91 12.47
CA ILE A 486 -13.32 31.63 11.53
C ILE A 486 -13.22 33.05 12.06
N ALA A 487 -12.04 33.46 12.51
CA ALA A 487 -11.79 34.86 12.85
C ALA A 487 -11.89 35.68 11.55
N GLU A 488 -12.70 36.74 11.54
CA GLU A 488 -12.70 37.70 10.43
C GLU A 488 -11.28 38.27 10.30
N LEU A 489 -10.75 38.19 9.08
CA LEU A 489 -9.36 38.48 8.76
C LEU A 489 -9.15 40.00 8.70
N ASP A 490 -8.48 40.58 9.69
CA ASP A 490 -8.04 41.99 9.66
C ASP A 490 -6.72 42.21 8.87
N GLY A 491 -6.21 41.18 8.18
CA GLY A 491 -4.98 41.24 7.38
C GLY A 491 -5.20 40.95 5.90
N GLU A 492 -4.61 41.77 5.01
CA GLU A 492 -4.62 41.54 3.56
C GLU A 492 -3.78 40.31 3.19
N LEU A 493 -4.44 39.17 2.96
CA LEU A 493 -3.83 38.02 2.28
C LEU A 493 -3.73 38.29 0.78
N PRO A 494 -2.73 37.72 0.08
CA PRO A 494 -2.77 37.67 -1.38
C PRO A 494 -4.09 37.01 -1.85
N ASP A 495 -4.82 37.68 -2.75
CA ASP A 495 -6.15 37.23 -3.24
C ASP A 495 -6.18 35.77 -3.69
N SER A 496 -5.08 35.28 -4.27
CA SER A 496 -4.93 33.90 -4.73
C SER A 496 -4.89 32.88 -3.58
N PHE A 497 -4.19 33.20 -2.50
CA PHE A 497 -4.09 32.35 -1.31
C PHE A 497 -5.40 32.36 -0.52
N ALA A 498 -6.01 33.54 -0.39
CA ALA A 498 -7.30 33.73 0.30
C ALA A 498 -8.42 32.93 -0.36
N ARG A 499 -8.59 33.05 -1.70
CA ARG A 499 -9.61 32.28 -2.44
C ARG A 499 -9.41 30.77 -2.33
N ALA A 500 -8.19 30.29 -2.45
CA ALA A 500 -7.90 28.86 -2.38
C ALA A 500 -8.15 28.26 -0.97
N ASN A 501 -7.99 29.07 0.09
CA ASN A 501 -7.99 28.58 1.47
C ASN A 501 -9.24 28.91 2.33
N LEU A 502 -10.09 29.87 1.93
CA LEU A 502 -11.21 30.37 2.75
C LEU A 502 -12.61 29.88 2.33
N GLU A 503 -12.79 29.30 1.14
CA GLU A 503 -14.15 29.03 0.61
C GLU A 503 -14.92 27.85 1.26
N SER A 504 -14.30 27.04 2.14
CA SER A 504 -15.04 26.13 3.07
C SER A 504 -14.10 25.52 4.11
N PRO A 505 -13.95 26.11 5.32
CA PRO A 505 -13.07 25.56 6.37
C PRO A 505 -13.65 24.34 7.11
N ARG A 506 -14.98 24.14 7.07
CA ARG A 506 -15.66 23.05 7.80
C ARG A 506 -15.23 21.64 7.38
N ASP A 507 -14.74 21.49 6.15
CA ASP A 507 -14.31 20.20 5.58
C ASP A 507 -12.78 20.01 5.60
N ARG A 508 -12.03 20.95 6.19
CA ARG A 508 -10.55 21.03 6.07
C ARG A 508 -9.77 20.62 7.30
N VAL A 509 -10.39 20.63 8.48
CA VAL A 509 -9.71 20.31 9.74
C VAL A 509 -10.49 19.23 10.48
N TRP A 510 -9.87 18.08 10.65
CA TRP A 510 -10.36 16.97 11.44
C TRP A 510 -9.57 16.89 12.73
N ALA A 511 -10.28 16.86 13.86
CA ALA A 511 -9.67 16.56 15.15
C ALA A 511 -10.11 15.15 15.56
N GLU A 512 -9.18 14.34 16.03
CA GLU A 512 -9.46 13.07 16.70
C GLU A 512 -8.68 12.98 18.01
N VAL A 513 -9.14 12.15 18.94
CA VAL A 513 -8.44 11.93 20.21
C VAL A 513 -7.67 10.62 20.11
N GLN A 514 -6.35 10.70 20.28
CA GLN A 514 -5.41 9.59 20.18
C GLN A 514 -4.29 9.77 21.21
N ASP A 515 -4.03 8.74 22.00
CA ASP A 515 -2.97 8.66 22.99
C ASP A 515 -2.88 9.83 23.98
N GLY A 516 -4.01 10.23 24.56
CA GLY A 516 -4.08 11.37 25.49
C GLY A 516 -3.84 12.71 24.81
N GLN A 517 -3.88 12.76 23.47
CA GLN A 517 -3.73 13.96 22.67
C GLN A 517 -4.94 14.16 21.76
N VAL A 518 -5.28 15.42 21.47
CA VAL A 518 -6.14 15.80 20.36
C VAL A 518 -5.24 16.01 19.15
N VAL A 519 -5.36 15.12 18.16
CA VAL A 519 -4.64 15.17 16.90
C VAL A 519 -5.46 15.98 15.91
N PHE A 520 -4.92 17.11 15.49
CA PHE A 520 -5.46 17.92 14.41
C PHE A 520 -4.79 17.53 13.11
N THR A 521 -5.61 17.27 12.10
CA THR A 521 -5.16 17.04 10.73
C THR A 521 -5.95 17.92 9.78
N GLY A 522 -5.29 18.40 8.74
CA GLY A 522 -5.95 19.17 7.71
C GLY A 522 -5.05 19.40 6.52
N TRP A 523 -5.47 20.28 5.63
CA TRP A 523 -4.69 20.64 4.44
C TRP A 523 -4.87 22.12 4.09
N ILE A 524 -3.87 22.67 3.43
CA ILE A 524 -3.90 23.99 2.79
C ILE A 524 -3.48 23.89 1.32
N VAL A 525 -3.81 24.90 0.53
CA VAL A 525 -3.30 25.06 -0.83
C VAL A 525 -2.12 26.03 -0.80
N ALA A 526 -0.93 25.55 -1.13
CA ALA A 526 0.23 26.40 -1.32
C ALA A 526 0.09 27.17 -2.64
N ALA A 527 -0.24 28.46 -2.59
CA ALA A 527 -0.19 29.30 -3.78
C ALA A 527 1.28 29.40 -4.26
N ASN A 528 1.54 29.13 -5.55
CA ASN A 528 2.83 29.35 -6.22
C ASN A 528 4.08 28.70 -5.58
N ARG A 529 3.98 27.56 -4.88
CA ARG A 529 5.11 26.91 -4.17
C ARG A 529 5.74 27.79 -3.07
N ASP A 530 5.04 28.82 -2.61
CA ASP A 530 5.51 29.63 -1.51
C ASP A 530 5.52 28.82 -0.22
N LYS A 531 6.55 29.03 0.61
CA LYS A 531 6.65 28.35 1.90
C LYS A 531 5.58 28.90 2.83
N ALA A 532 4.71 28.02 3.30
CA ALA A 532 3.74 28.33 4.33
C ALA A 532 4.11 27.58 5.62
N THR A 533 4.01 28.27 6.75
CA THR A 533 4.13 27.67 8.09
C THR A 533 2.83 27.87 8.83
N LEU A 534 2.22 26.79 9.29
CA LEU A 534 1.10 26.85 10.21
C LEU A 534 1.66 27.11 11.61
N ILE A 535 1.21 28.18 12.23
CA ILE A 535 1.54 28.53 13.60
C ILE A 535 0.32 28.18 14.44
N ALA A 536 0.46 27.20 15.33
CA ALA A 536 -0.56 26.88 16.32
C ALA A 536 -0.15 27.48 17.66
N GLU A 537 -0.88 28.49 18.10
CA GLU A 537 -0.71 29.09 19.41
C GLU A 537 -1.75 28.51 20.38
N VAL A 538 -1.26 27.97 21.51
CA VAL A 538 -2.07 27.28 22.52
C VAL A 538 -1.57 27.70 23.89
N ASP A 539 -2.42 28.38 24.67
CA ASP A 539 -2.07 28.85 26.03
C ASP A 539 -0.68 29.54 26.11
N SER A 540 -0.37 30.39 25.12
CA SER A 540 0.93 31.11 24.98
C SER A 540 2.15 30.26 24.57
N GLU A 541 1.98 28.96 24.29
CA GLU A 541 2.97 28.15 23.58
C GLU A 541 2.74 28.21 22.07
N VAL A 542 3.82 28.40 21.31
CA VAL A 542 3.76 28.55 19.85
C VAL A 542 4.42 27.34 19.19
N GLN A 543 3.62 26.52 18.50
CA GLN A 543 4.10 25.44 17.64
C GLN A 543 4.14 25.92 16.18
N ARG A 544 5.24 25.66 15.48
CA ARG A 544 5.42 26.04 14.06
C ARG A 544 5.56 24.78 13.22
N ILE A 545 4.61 24.57 12.31
CA ILE A 545 4.49 23.37 11.49
C ILE A 545 4.68 23.80 10.04
N PRO A 546 5.77 23.39 9.38
CA PRO A 546 5.93 23.61 7.94
C PRO A 546 4.81 22.89 7.17
N VAL A 547 4.11 23.63 6.32
CA VAL A 547 2.97 23.14 5.52
C VAL A 547 3.21 23.41 4.03
N ASP A 548 4.49 23.46 3.64
CA ASP A 548 4.99 23.53 2.27
C ASP A 548 5.37 22.14 1.72
N ILE A 549 5.19 21.09 2.52
CA ILE A 549 5.49 19.70 2.18
C ILE A 549 4.21 18.98 1.78
N HIS A 550 4.22 18.34 0.62
CA HIS A 550 3.13 17.45 0.22
C HIS A 550 3.06 16.24 1.18
N ARG A 551 1.95 16.12 1.91
CA ARG A 551 1.69 15.08 2.92
C ARG A 551 0.48 14.23 2.52
N PRO A 552 0.63 13.35 1.52
CA PRO A 552 -0.49 12.55 1.01
C PRO A 552 -1.07 11.61 2.07
N ASP A 553 -0.26 11.20 3.05
CA ASP A 553 -0.69 10.41 4.21
C ASP A 553 -1.70 11.18 5.08
N VAL A 554 -1.46 12.47 5.32
CA VAL A 554 -2.37 13.34 6.08
C VAL A 554 -3.62 13.66 5.26
N ILE A 555 -3.45 13.93 3.97
CA ILE A 555 -4.57 14.21 3.06
C ILE A 555 -5.49 12.99 2.94
N ALA A 556 -4.93 11.78 2.80
CA ALA A 556 -5.68 10.53 2.76
C ALA A 556 -6.40 10.24 4.08
N ALA A 557 -5.80 10.59 5.23
CA ALA A 557 -6.46 10.47 6.52
C ALA A 557 -7.72 11.36 6.63
N VAL A 558 -7.73 12.51 5.97
CA VAL A 558 -8.85 13.47 6.00
C VAL A 558 -9.89 13.19 4.89
N LEU A 559 -9.45 12.84 3.68
CA LEU A 559 -10.30 12.77 2.48
C LEU A 559 -10.57 11.33 1.97
N GLY A 560 -9.92 10.31 2.55
CA GLY A 560 -9.93 8.93 2.03
C GLY A 560 -9.08 8.72 0.77
N ASP A 561 -9.15 7.53 0.17
CA ASP A 561 -8.43 7.13 -1.05
C ASP A 561 -9.05 7.76 -2.32
N MET A 562 -9.07 9.09 -2.42
CA MET A 562 -9.57 9.79 -3.61
C MET A 562 -8.59 9.69 -4.80
N PRO A 563 -9.07 9.67 -6.06
CA PRO A 563 -8.22 9.55 -7.25
C PRO A 563 -7.27 10.75 -7.39
N THR A 564 -6.01 10.42 -7.71
CA THR A 564 -4.82 11.28 -7.83
C THR A 564 -4.86 12.35 -8.92
N THR A 565 -6.02 12.69 -9.48
CA THR A 565 -6.14 13.67 -10.58
C THR A 565 -6.30 15.11 -10.11
N MET A 566 -6.43 15.38 -8.80
CA MET A 566 -6.47 16.73 -8.24
C MET A 566 -5.38 16.97 -7.18
N GLU A 567 -4.53 17.95 -7.50
CA GLU A 567 -3.79 18.87 -6.63
C GLU A 567 -2.38 18.49 -6.13
N GLU A 568 -1.40 18.72 -6.99
CA GLU A 568 0.00 19.07 -6.63
C GLU A 568 0.10 20.30 -5.68
N ALA A 569 -1.01 20.98 -5.39
CA ALA A 569 -1.07 22.18 -4.59
C ALA A 569 -1.51 21.96 -3.12
N ARG A 570 -2.01 20.78 -2.73
CA ARG A 570 -2.41 20.49 -1.34
C ARG A 570 -1.22 20.05 -0.50
N CYS A 571 -1.04 20.72 0.63
CA CYS A 571 -0.07 20.36 1.65
C CYS A 571 -0.82 20.03 2.95
N GLY A 572 -0.70 18.79 3.40
CA GLY A 572 -1.33 18.32 4.63
C GLY A 572 -0.54 18.78 5.87
N PHE A 573 -1.25 19.09 6.96
CA PHE A 573 -0.66 19.43 8.25
C PHE A 573 -1.20 18.53 9.35
N ARG A 574 -0.34 18.26 10.34
CA ARG A 574 -0.70 17.51 11.54
C ARG A 574 -0.04 18.12 12.77
N PHE A 575 -0.80 18.34 13.83
CA PHE A 575 -0.27 18.70 15.14
C PHE A 575 -1.10 18.08 16.25
N VAL A 576 -0.53 18.05 17.46
CA VAL A 576 -1.13 17.35 18.60
C VAL A 576 -1.15 18.27 19.81
N LEU A 577 -2.23 18.21 20.59
CA LEU A 577 -2.38 18.96 21.84
C LEU A 577 -2.82 18.04 22.98
N PRO A 578 -2.47 18.34 24.24
CA PRO A 578 -2.93 17.54 25.38
C PRO A 578 -4.46 17.49 25.48
N TYR A 579 -5.01 16.30 25.75
CA TYR A 579 -6.45 16.07 25.87
C TYR A 579 -7.13 16.80 27.05
N ALA A 580 -6.40 17.07 28.12
CA ALA A 580 -6.97 17.43 29.43
C ALA A 580 -7.40 18.90 29.61
N LEU A 581 -7.52 19.69 28.54
CA LEU A 581 -7.71 21.14 28.64
C LEU A 581 -8.87 21.65 27.77
N HIS A 582 -9.54 22.69 28.25
CA HIS A 582 -10.23 23.61 27.36
C HIS A 582 -9.14 24.40 26.63
N LEU A 583 -9.02 24.18 25.33
CA LEU A 583 -7.95 24.77 24.53
C LEU A 583 -8.55 25.65 23.47
N GLU A 584 -8.16 26.92 23.47
CA GLU A 584 -8.28 27.76 22.29
C GLU A 584 -6.97 27.68 21.51
N VAL A 585 -7.08 27.25 20.25
CA VAL A 585 -5.96 27.10 19.32
C VAL A 585 -6.13 28.18 18.26
N LEU A 586 -5.20 29.13 18.24
CA LEU A 586 -5.13 30.12 17.19
C LEU A 586 -4.17 29.60 16.11
N LEU A 587 -4.75 29.19 14.98
CA LEU A 587 -3.99 28.85 13.79
C LEU A 587 -3.76 30.12 12.98
N GLN A 588 -2.48 30.42 12.76
CA GLN A 588 -2.02 31.48 11.87
C GLN A 588 -1.24 30.84 10.72
N ILE A 589 -1.21 31.50 9.58
CA ILE A 589 -0.37 31.10 8.44
C ILE A 589 0.68 32.18 8.24
N GLU A 590 1.94 31.76 8.33
CA GLU A 590 3.07 32.56 7.90
C GLU A 590 3.38 32.26 6.43
N VAL A 591 3.35 33.30 5.61
CA VAL A 591 3.85 33.33 4.24
C VAL A 591 5.00 34.32 4.15
N ALA A 592 5.74 34.34 3.03
CA ALA A 592 7.03 35.02 2.85
C ALA A 592 7.17 36.45 3.46
N HIS A 593 6.09 37.23 3.57
CA HIS A 593 6.10 38.58 4.13
C HIS A 593 5.01 38.88 5.17
N ALA A 594 4.26 37.89 5.65
CA ALA A 594 3.15 38.12 6.58
C ALA A 594 2.86 36.91 7.46
N VAL A 595 2.47 37.16 8.71
CA VAL A 595 1.83 36.19 9.59
C VAL A 595 0.37 36.63 9.73
N VAL A 596 -0.56 35.78 9.34
CA VAL A 596 -1.99 36.13 9.31
C VAL A 596 -2.80 35.11 10.10
N PRO A 597 -3.73 35.55 10.98
CA PRO A 597 -4.71 34.65 11.61
C PRO A 597 -5.48 33.86 10.53
N TRP A 598 -5.82 32.61 10.79
CA TRP A 598 -6.53 31.76 9.83
C TRP A 598 -7.74 31.08 10.44
N LEU A 599 -7.58 30.41 11.59
CA LEU A 599 -8.65 29.65 12.24
C LEU A 599 -8.50 29.72 13.76
N SER A 600 -9.60 30.01 14.48
CA SER A 600 -9.65 29.72 15.92
C SER A 600 -10.40 28.40 16.12
N ILE A 601 -9.74 27.44 16.77
CA ILE A 601 -10.34 26.17 17.14
C ILE A 601 -10.46 26.11 18.65
N ILE A 602 -11.69 25.95 19.13
CA ILE A 602 -11.99 25.81 20.54
C ILE A 602 -12.35 24.35 20.81
N LEU A 603 -11.53 23.70 21.62
CA LEU A 603 -11.80 22.37 22.12
C LEU A 603 -12.46 22.46 23.48
N THR A 604 -13.65 21.86 23.60
CA THR A 604 -14.33 21.74 24.88
C THR A 604 -14.55 20.26 25.22
N HIS A 605 -13.96 19.82 26.33
CA HIS A 605 -14.24 18.50 26.86
C HIS A 605 -15.69 18.44 27.36
N ARG A 606 -16.49 17.51 26.81
CA ARG A 606 -17.89 17.36 27.21
C ARG A 606 -17.97 16.45 28.43
N VAL A 607 -17.70 17.01 29.62
CA VAL A 607 -18.00 16.30 30.87
C VAL A 607 -19.51 16.08 30.90
N LYS A 608 -19.95 14.82 30.92
CA LYS A 608 -21.35 14.50 31.21
C LYS A 608 -21.70 15.19 32.53
N LYS A 609 -22.63 16.15 32.52
CA LYS A 609 -23.37 16.46 33.74
C LYS A 609 -24.02 15.15 34.17
N THR A 610 -23.56 14.59 35.28
CA THR A 610 -24.31 13.60 36.03
C THR A 610 -25.54 14.33 36.58
N ASP A 611 -26.67 14.18 35.89
CA ASP A 611 -27.99 14.40 36.47
C ASP A 611 -28.47 13.10 37.12
#